data_AF-A0A351T3W3-F1
#
_entry.id   AF-A0A351T3W3-F1
#
_cell.length_a   1.000
_cell.length_b   1.000
_cell.length_c   1.000
_cell.angle_alpha   90.00
_cell.angle_beta   90.00
_cell.angle_gamma   90.00
#
_symmetry.space_group_name_H-M   'P 1'
#
loop_
_entity.id
_entity.type
_entity.pdbx_description
1 polymer ?
#
loop_
_entity_poly.entity_id
_entity_poly.type
_entity_poly.pdbx_seq_one_letter_code
_entity_poly.pdbx_strand_id
1 'polypeptide(L)'
;YVKAGEQQLPDMMGQLVARLLPLFLFETAKSDEISAAILTLRLTENDMGVQYRANADLANQLFTALTRNTPDWAAPPEKVRLYYTRLHALGIAFQDRRYPVTDMLREIFSLAQARSGTKGDATAVMENRAALLAFALYFGDLPMPHLAAAVRTAALAGPPPNARAVRIQGRHDLVQHLATSAALQITGNSGLANALGEIKEFTDTAPGGTGFSFADLAAGRVGTLLAQQALDPLTARHVQQQLAETRNARDFFPRLDDFPQVLQQADFERIYRDFDSPPYQAAIAEIDARIQSLPLFSPQANNH
;
A
#
# COMPACT_ATOMS: atom_id res chain seq x y z
N TYR A 1 -16.74 -15.66 -33.72
CA TYR A 1 -16.46 -15.92 -32.30
C TYR A 1 -14.98 -16.26 -32.16
N VAL A 2 -14.18 -15.34 -31.63
CA VAL A 2 -12.76 -15.60 -31.37
C VAL A 2 -12.70 -16.43 -30.10
N LYS A 3 -12.24 -17.68 -30.21
CA LYS A 3 -11.79 -18.48 -29.05
C LYS A 3 -10.58 -17.73 -28.47
N ALA A 4 -10.76 -17.06 -27.35
CA ALA A 4 -9.64 -16.53 -26.59
C ALA A 4 -8.80 -17.73 -26.13
N GLY A 5 -7.52 -17.74 -26.49
CA GLY A 5 -6.60 -18.83 -26.23
C GLY A 5 -6.47 -19.14 -24.75
N GLU A 6 -6.46 -20.42 -24.42
CA GLU A 6 -6.01 -20.97 -23.15
C GLU A 6 -4.51 -20.65 -23.01
N GLN A 7 -4.19 -19.57 -22.32
CA GLN A 7 -2.83 -19.35 -21.85
C GLN A 7 -2.73 -19.98 -20.46
N GLN A 8 -1.91 -21.02 -20.34
CA GLN A 8 -1.32 -21.39 -19.06
C GLN A 8 -0.69 -20.13 -18.47
N LEU A 9 -0.86 -19.92 -17.16
CA LEU A 9 -0.07 -18.94 -16.45
C LEU A 9 1.41 -19.08 -16.83
N PRO A 10 2.19 -18.00 -16.99
CA PRO A 10 3.62 -18.12 -16.81
C PRO A 10 3.85 -18.83 -15.47
N ASP A 11 4.64 -19.91 -15.43
CA ASP A 11 4.84 -20.77 -14.25
C ASP A 11 5.00 -19.96 -12.95
N MET A 12 5.69 -18.83 -13.04
CA MET A 12 6.00 -17.91 -11.96
C MET A 12 4.78 -17.27 -11.27
N MET A 13 3.70 -17.03 -12.01
CA MET A 13 2.49 -16.41 -11.45
C MET A 13 1.66 -17.41 -10.65
N GLY A 14 1.65 -18.66 -11.12
CA GLY A 14 1.14 -19.79 -10.36
C GLY A 14 1.96 -20.05 -9.09
N GLN A 15 3.29 -19.94 -9.18
CA GLN A 15 4.20 -20.05 -8.03
C GLN A 15 3.97 -18.92 -7.00
N LEU A 16 3.84 -17.68 -7.45
CA LEU A 16 3.58 -16.53 -6.56
C LEU A 16 2.25 -16.71 -5.82
N VAL A 17 1.17 -17.06 -6.53
CA VAL A 17 -0.12 -17.34 -5.89
C VAL A 17 -0.01 -18.52 -4.92
N ALA A 18 0.64 -19.63 -5.30
CA ALA A 18 0.82 -20.79 -4.42
C ALA A 18 1.62 -20.46 -3.16
N ARG A 19 2.66 -19.62 -3.29
CA ARG A 19 3.48 -19.14 -2.17
C ARG A 19 2.68 -18.26 -1.21
N LEU A 20 1.82 -17.39 -1.74
CA LEU A 20 1.09 -16.40 -0.94
C LEU A 20 -0.26 -16.93 -0.44
N LEU A 21 -0.78 -18.00 -1.05
CA LEU A 21 -2.05 -18.67 -0.70
C LEU A 21 -2.19 -18.98 0.80
N PRO A 22 -1.17 -19.48 1.52
CA PRO A 22 -1.28 -19.70 2.95
C PRO A 22 -1.57 -18.41 3.72
N LEU A 23 -0.91 -17.30 3.38
CA LEU A 23 -1.13 -16.01 4.05
C LEU A 23 -2.59 -15.57 3.94
N PHE A 24 -3.19 -15.77 2.76
CA PHE A 24 -4.60 -15.50 2.55
C PHE A 24 -5.48 -16.46 3.36
N LEU A 25 -5.28 -17.79 3.24
CA LEU A 25 -6.12 -18.79 3.94
C LEU A 25 -6.09 -18.66 5.48
N PHE A 26 -4.94 -18.30 6.07
CA PHE A 26 -4.81 -18.13 7.51
C PHE A 26 -5.55 -16.90 8.05
N GLU A 27 -5.60 -15.79 7.30
CA GLU A 27 -6.37 -14.60 7.70
C GLU A 27 -7.87 -14.74 7.41
N THR A 28 -8.23 -15.54 6.40
CA THR A 28 -9.57 -15.53 5.81
C THR A 28 -10.48 -16.65 6.30
N ALA A 29 -10.08 -17.41 7.32
CA ALA A 29 -10.92 -18.40 8.02
C ALA A 29 -12.21 -17.83 8.66
N LYS A 30 -12.59 -16.58 8.34
CA LYS A 30 -13.79 -15.86 8.77
C LYS A 30 -14.74 -15.43 7.63
N SER A 31 -14.50 -15.74 6.35
CA SER A 31 -15.53 -15.50 5.32
C SER A 31 -15.50 -16.50 4.15
N ASP A 32 -16.65 -17.08 3.83
CA ASP A 32 -16.86 -18.01 2.72
C ASP A 32 -16.61 -17.39 1.33
N GLU A 33 -16.65 -16.06 1.24
CA GLU A 33 -16.48 -15.30 -0.02
C GLU A 33 -15.02 -15.07 -0.40
N ILE A 34 -14.12 -14.88 0.57
CA ILE A 34 -12.67 -14.81 0.28
C ILE A 34 -12.16 -16.21 -0.07
N SER A 35 -12.69 -17.25 0.58
CA SER A 35 -12.55 -18.62 0.11
C SER A 35 -13.04 -18.73 -1.34
N ALA A 36 -14.17 -18.15 -1.75
CA ALA A 36 -14.61 -18.18 -3.17
C ALA A 36 -13.74 -17.36 -4.14
N ALA A 37 -13.18 -16.22 -3.71
CA ALA A 37 -12.22 -15.43 -4.50
C ALA A 37 -10.85 -16.11 -4.65
N ILE A 38 -10.43 -16.86 -3.62
CA ILE A 38 -9.27 -17.75 -3.62
C ILE A 38 -9.58 -19.07 -4.38
N LEU A 39 -10.82 -19.56 -4.30
CA LEU A 39 -11.32 -20.84 -4.85
C LEU A 39 -12.03 -20.67 -6.20
N THR A 40 -11.39 -19.93 -7.11
CA THR A 40 -11.35 -20.40 -8.50
C THR A 40 -10.11 -21.27 -8.79
N LEU A 41 -9.41 -21.71 -7.73
CA LEU A 41 -8.64 -22.96 -7.70
C LEU A 41 -9.59 -24.16 -7.55
N ARG A 42 -10.28 -24.55 -8.63
CA ARG A 42 -10.97 -25.85 -8.66
C ARG A 42 -10.05 -26.88 -9.32
N LEU A 43 -9.42 -27.70 -8.49
CA LEU A 43 -8.83 -28.98 -8.89
C LEU A 43 -9.97 -29.87 -9.40
N THR A 44 -10.18 -29.95 -10.71
CA THR A 44 -10.92 -31.07 -11.29
C THR A 44 -9.97 -32.26 -11.37
N GLU A 45 -10.29 -33.32 -10.65
CA GLU A 45 -9.67 -34.63 -10.88
C GLU A 45 -9.85 -34.98 -12.36
N ASN A 46 -8.71 -35.18 -13.03
CA ASN A 46 -8.48 -35.48 -14.44
C ASN A 46 -8.03 -34.26 -15.27
N ASP A 47 -6.73 -34.27 -15.55
CA ASP A 47 -5.91 -33.38 -16.35
C ASP A 47 -5.43 -32.06 -15.70
N MET A 48 -4.10 -32.07 -15.43
CA MET A 48 -3.30 -31.05 -14.77
C MET A 48 -3.25 -29.73 -15.57
N GLY A 49 -4.24 -28.86 -15.37
CA GLY A 49 -4.18 -27.49 -15.86
C GLY A 49 -4.93 -26.53 -14.95
N VAL A 50 -4.20 -25.73 -14.17
CA VAL A 50 -4.79 -24.58 -13.46
C VAL A 50 -5.05 -23.50 -14.50
N GLN A 51 -6.31 -23.36 -14.94
CA GLN A 51 -6.72 -22.24 -15.79
C GLN A 51 -7.04 -21.03 -14.91
N TYR A 52 -6.21 -20.01 -15.01
CA TYR A 52 -6.46 -18.70 -14.41
C TYR A 52 -6.07 -17.62 -15.40
N ARG A 53 -6.83 -16.51 -15.42
CA ARG A 53 -6.47 -15.31 -16.17
C ARG A 53 -5.75 -14.36 -15.22
N ALA A 54 -4.42 -14.37 -15.24
CA ALA A 54 -3.63 -13.27 -14.71
C ALA A 54 -3.79 -12.08 -15.63
N ASN A 55 -4.82 -11.29 -15.38
CA ASN A 55 -4.82 -9.91 -15.79
C ASN A 55 -4.84 -9.06 -14.51
N ALA A 56 -4.68 -7.73 -14.67
CA ALA A 56 -4.79 -6.76 -13.58
C ALA A 56 -6.05 -6.95 -12.69
N ASP A 57 -7.05 -7.72 -13.15
CA ASP A 57 -8.27 -7.97 -12.40
C ASP A 57 -8.08 -8.87 -11.17
N LEU A 58 -7.12 -9.82 -11.08
CA LEU A 58 -7.01 -10.64 -9.84
C LEU A 58 -6.55 -9.81 -8.66
N ALA A 59 -5.52 -9.00 -8.83
CA ALA A 59 -5.05 -8.10 -7.77
C ALA A 59 -6.25 -7.27 -7.30
N ASN A 60 -6.95 -6.62 -8.24
CA ASN A 60 -8.17 -5.85 -7.97
C ASN A 60 -9.30 -6.69 -7.33
N GLN A 61 -9.49 -7.96 -7.70
CA GLN A 61 -10.51 -8.84 -7.16
C GLN A 61 -10.19 -9.28 -5.73
N LEU A 62 -8.94 -9.68 -5.45
CA LEU A 62 -8.47 -9.98 -4.10
C LEU A 62 -8.57 -8.74 -3.21
N PHE A 63 -8.14 -7.59 -3.72
CA PHE A 63 -8.30 -6.30 -3.04
C PHE A 63 -9.76 -6.02 -2.73
N THR A 64 -10.65 -6.12 -3.72
CA THR A 64 -12.09 -5.85 -3.54
C THR A 64 -12.73 -6.87 -2.59
N ALA A 65 -12.26 -8.11 -2.55
CA ALA A 65 -12.75 -9.12 -1.60
C ALA A 65 -12.34 -8.78 -0.15
N LEU A 66 -11.10 -8.36 0.06
CA LEU A 66 -10.60 -7.93 1.37
C LEU A 66 -11.27 -6.64 1.87
N THR A 67 -11.63 -5.73 0.97
CA THR A 67 -12.21 -4.43 1.34
C THR A 67 -13.73 -4.37 1.32
N ARG A 68 -14.44 -5.31 0.66
CA ARG A 68 -15.91 -5.32 0.58
C ARG A 68 -16.58 -5.53 1.93
N ASN A 69 -15.99 -6.37 2.77
CA ASN A 69 -16.55 -6.78 4.06
C ASN A 69 -15.70 -6.28 5.23
N THR A 70 -14.97 -5.17 5.12
CA THR A 70 -14.33 -4.52 6.27
C THR A 70 -15.39 -3.66 6.97
N PRO A 71 -16.13 -4.19 7.96
CA PRO A 71 -17.43 -3.63 8.33
C PRO A 71 -17.32 -2.44 9.26
N ASP A 72 -16.16 -2.25 9.89
CA ASP A 72 -15.86 -1.09 10.70
C ASP A 72 -14.56 -0.50 10.18
N TRP A 73 -14.62 0.69 9.59
CA TRP A 73 -13.42 1.53 9.53
C TRP A 73 -12.87 1.53 10.97
N ALA A 74 -11.60 1.20 11.18
CA ALA A 74 -11.08 1.10 12.53
C ALA A 74 -10.88 2.49 13.20
N ALA A 75 -11.32 3.59 12.55
CA ALA A 75 -11.33 4.96 13.07
C ALA A 75 -12.54 5.81 12.58
N PRO A 76 -13.26 6.52 13.47
CA PRO A 76 -14.49 7.27 13.16
C PRO A 76 -14.46 8.12 11.87
N PRO A 77 -15.47 8.07 10.97
CA PRO A 77 -15.49 8.76 9.70
C PRO A 77 -15.43 10.26 9.89
N GLU A 78 -15.94 10.77 11.01
CA GLU A 78 -15.78 12.17 11.38
C GLU A 78 -14.32 12.54 11.67
N LYS A 79 -13.53 11.62 12.24
CA LYS A 79 -12.08 11.80 12.39
C LYS A 79 -11.37 11.70 11.04
N VAL A 80 -11.68 10.68 10.24
CA VAL A 80 -11.11 10.54 8.89
C VAL A 80 -11.42 11.78 8.04
N ARG A 81 -12.65 12.29 8.13
CA ARG A 81 -13.09 13.51 7.44
C ARG A 81 -12.34 14.75 7.87
N LEU A 82 -11.97 14.87 9.14
CA LEU A 82 -11.16 15.97 9.64
C LEU A 82 -9.79 16.01 8.93
N TYR A 83 -9.10 14.87 8.82
CA TYR A 83 -7.82 14.79 8.10
C TYR A 83 -8.00 14.98 6.59
N TYR A 84 -9.04 14.36 6.00
CA TYR A 84 -9.33 14.51 4.57
C TYR A 84 -9.61 15.97 4.21
N THR A 85 -10.36 16.70 5.04
CA THR A 85 -10.62 18.13 4.87
C THR A 85 -9.31 18.93 4.89
N ARG A 86 -8.37 18.55 5.75
CA ARG A 86 -7.06 19.23 5.85
C ARG A 86 -6.22 19.00 4.59
N LEU A 87 -6.16 17.77 4.08
CA LEU A 87 -5.52 17.45 2.80
C LEU A 87 -6.19 18.19 1.64
N HIS A 88 -7.53 18.26 1.63
CA HIS A 88 -8.28 18.97 0.60
C HIS A 88 -7.97 20.47 0.58
N ALA A 89 -7.93 21.12 1.75
CA ALA A 89 -7.56 22.53 1.86
C ALA A 89 -6.11 22.77 1.41
N LEU A 90 -5.18 21.88 1.77
CA LEU A 90 -3.79 21.97 1.33
C LEU A 90 -3.66 21.79 -0.18
N GLY A 91 -4.39 20.84 -0.76
CA GLY A 91 -4.48 20.64 -2.21
C GLY A 91 -5.05 21.85 -2.96
N ILE A 92 -5.99 22.60 -2.40
CA ILE A 92 -6.48 23.87 -3.00
C ILE A 92 -5.42 24.97 -2.93
N ALA A 93 -4.72 25.09 -1.79
CA ALA A 93 -3.68 26.11 -1.61
C ALA A 93 -2.48 25.92 -2.55
N PHE A 94 -2.34 24.71 -3.11
CA PHE A 94 -1.33 24.34 -4.09
C PHE A 94 -1.68 24.88 -5.47
N GLN A 95 -1.22 26.10 -5.79
CA GLN A 95 -1.61 26.77 -7.03
C GLN A 95 -0.89 26.28 -8.29
N ASP A 96 0.40 25.89 -8.26
CA ASP A 96 1.14 25.58 -9.52
C ASP A 96 2.47 24.79 -9.38
N ARG A 97 2.81 24.19 -8.22
CA ARG A 97 4.11 23.49 -8.04
C ARG A 97 3.98 21.96 -7.99
N ARG A 98 5.09 21.25 -8.20
CA ARG A 98 5.22 19.83 -7.80
C ARG A 98 5.50 19.81 -6.31
N TYR A 99 4.61 19.20 -5.53
CA TYR A 99 4.69 19.26 -4.06
C TYR A 99 5.26 17.96 -3.50
N PRO A 100 6.21 18.03 -2.56
CA PRO A 100 6.70 16.85 -1.89
C PRO A 100 5.59 16.30 -0.97
N VAL A 101 5.44 14.98 -0.93
CA VAL A 101 4.47 14.32 -0.03
C VAL A 101 4.73 14.65 1.45
N THR A 102 5.95 15.08 1.79
CA THR A 102 6.32 15.54 3.14
C THR A 102 5.39 16.62 3.66
N ASP A 103 4.90 17.52 2.80
CA ASP A 103 4.00 18.60 3.22
C ASP A 103 2.64 18.06 3.63
N MET A 104 2.14 17.07 2.88
CA MET A 104 0.87 16.39 3.17
C MET A 104 0.96 15.58 4.46
N LEU A 105 2.02 14.76 4.61
CA LEU A 105 2.25 13.94 5.81
C LEU A 105 2.46 14.80 7.04
N ARG A 106 3.31 15.83 6.94
CA ARG A 106 3.54 16.78 8.03
C ARG A 106 2.26 17.42 8.50
N GLU A 107 1.44 17.91 7.58
CA GLU A 107 0.19 18.55 7.95
C GLU A 107 -0.76 17.63 8.73
N ILE A 108 -1.00 16.41 8.23
CA ILE A 108 -1.92 15.48 8.90
C ILE A 108 -1.34 14.92 10.20
N PHE A 109 -0.02 14.70 10.29
CA PHE A 109 0.60 14.17 11.50
C PHE A 109 0.87 15.24 12.57
N SER A 110 1.09 16.51 12.21
CA SER A 110 1.06 17.62 13.18
C SER A 110 -0.33 17.75 13.81
N LEU A 111 -1.39 17.61 13.02
CA LEU A 111 -2.76 17.60 13.53
C LEU A 111 -3.03 16.37 14.42
N ALA A 112 -2.55 15.19 14.03
CA ALA A 112 -2.66 13.98 14.84
C ALA A 112 -1.94 14.12 16.18
N GLN A 113 -0.70 14.63 16.17
CA GLN A 113 0.08 14.91 17.38
C GLN A 113 -0.66 15.87 18.32
N ALA A 114 -1.18 16.98 17.79
CA ALA A 114 -1.92 17.97 18.58
C ALA A 114 -3.20 17.37 19.21
N ARG A 115 -3.90 16.50 18.48
CA ARG A 115 -5.14 15.86 18.93
C ARG A 115 -4.91 14.72 19.93
N SER A 116 -3.80 13.99 19.79
CA SER A 116 -3.34 13.04 20.80
C SER A 116 -3.08 13.74 22.14
N GLY A 117 -2.40 14.89 22.10
CA GLY A 117 -1.99 15.63 23.29
C GLY A 117 -1.28 14.70 24.30
N THR A 118 -1.62 14.84 25.58
CA THR A 118 -1.14 13.96 26.66
C THR A 118 -2.07 12.77 26.93
N LYS A 119 -3.11 12.54 26.10
CA LYS A 119 -4.21 11.59 26.34
C LYS A 119 -3.87 10.11 26.07
N GLY A 120 -2.59 9.75 26.13
CA GLY A 120 -2.09 8.38 26.03
C GLY A 120 -2.02 7.78 24.62
N ASP A 121 -1.39 6.61 24.52
CA ASP A 121 -1.05 5.94 23.25
C ASP A 121 -2.27 5.50 22.42
N ALA A 122 -3.36 5.09 23.08
CA ALA A 122 -4.59 4.69 22.39
C ALA A 122 -5.19 5.83 21.55
N THR A 123 -5.08 7.08 22.03
CA THR A 123 -5.51 8.25 21.27
C THR A 123 -4.60 8.46 20.05
N ALA A 124 -3.28 8.30 20.22
CA ALA A 124 -2.32 8.42 19.12
C ALA A 124 -2.57 7.39 18.01
N VAL A 125 -2.78 6.12 18.38
CA VAL A 125 -3.16 5.05 17.44
C VAL A 125 -4.42 5.42 16.67
N MET A 126 -5.45 5.92 17.35
CA MET A 126 -6.72 6.29 16.71
C MET A 126 -6.58 7.48 15.74
N GLU A 127 -5.85 8.52 16.14
CA GLU A 127 -5.62 9.70 15.29
C GLU A 127 -4.73 9.35 14.07
N ASN A 128 -3.69 8.53 14.27
CA ASN A 128 -2.84 8.02 13.19
C ASN A 128 -3.62 7.20 12.18
N ARG A 129 -4.47 6.29 12.67
CA ARG A 129 -5.35 5.50 11.81
C ARG A 129 -6.25 6.38 10.95
N ALA A 130 -6.88 7.37 11.55
CA ALA A 130 -7.74 8.31 10.83
C ALA A 130 -6.97 9.12 9.78
N ALA A 131 -5.76 9.58 10.12
CA ALA A 131 -4.89 10.31 9.21
C ALA A 131 -4.45 9.46 8.01
N LEU A 132 -4.03 8.21 8.24
CA LEU A 132 -3.60 7.30 7.18
C LEU A 132 -4.77 6.86 6.28
N LEU A 133 -5.96 6.60 6.84
CA LEU A 133 -7.16 6.31 6.05
C LEU A 133 -7.56 7.51 5.18
N ALA A 134 -7.45 8.75 5.71
CA ALA A 134 -7.70 9.94 4.92
C ALA A 134 -6.66 10.12 3.81
N PHE A 135 -5.39 9.86 4.10
CA PHE A 135 -4.30 9.89 3.13
C PHE A 135 -4.53 8.87 2.01
N ALA A 136 -4.93 7.64 2.36
CA ALA A 136 -5.26 6.59 1.40
C ALA A 136 -6.51 6.92 0.56
N LEU A 137 -7.55 7.49 1.17
CA LEU A 137 -8.73 7.95 0.43
C LEU A 137 -8.43 9.14 -0.52
N TYR A 138 -7.37 9.89 -0.24
CA TYR A 138 -6.96 11.06 -1.01
C TYR A 138 -6.00 10.71 -2.15
N PHE A 139 -5.04 9.82 -1.91
CA PHE A 139 -3.95 9.50 -2.86
C PHE A 139 -3.97 8.07 -3.39
N GLY A 140 -4.56 7.12 -2.66
CA GLY A 140 -4.56 5.71 -3.03
C GLY A 140 -5.32 5.44 -4.33
N ASP A 141 -4.93 4.36 -4.99
CA ASP A 141 -5.59 3.80 -6.18
C ASP A 141 -6.64 2.73 -5.83
N LEU A 142 -6.75 2.35 -4.55
CA LEU A 142 -7.71 1.37 -4.06
C LEU A 142 -9.13 1.96 -3.93
N PRO A 143 -10.17 1.33 -4.51
CA PRO A 143 -11.55 1.74 -4.31
C PRO A 143 -11.99 1.57 -2.85
N MET A 144 -12.41 2.67 -2.21
CA MET A 144 -12.96 2.67 -0.85
C MET A 144 -14.35 3.34 -0.81
N PRO A 145 -15.35 2.83 -1.54
CA PRO A 145 -16.62 3.54 -1.77
C PRO A 145 -17.42 3.80 -0.49
N HIS A 146 -17.42 2.86 0.47
CA HIS A 146 -18.12 3.03 1.75
C HIS A 146 -17.48 4.13 2.60
N LEU A 147 -16.14 4.11 2.74
CA LEU A 147 -15.41 5.16 3.45
C LEU A 147 -15.56 6.51 2.75
N ALA A 148 -15.48 6.55 1.42
CA ALA A 148 -15.68 7.75 0.62
C ALA A 148 -17.06 8.38 0.87
N ALA A 149 -18.12 7.56 0.87
CA ALA A 149 -19.48 8.01 1.16
C ALA A 149 -19.64 8.53 2.60
N ALA A 150 -18.96 7.89 3.56
CA ALA A 150 -18.98 8.31 4.96
C ALA A 150 -18.11 9.55 5.25
N VAL A 151 -17.13 9.87 4.39
CA VAL A 151 -16.17 10.96 4.61
C VAL A 151 -16.47 12.19 3.76
N ARG A 152 -16.81 12.04 2.48
CA ARG A 152 -16.95 13.16 1.54
C ARG A 152 -18.34 13.79 1.66
N THR A 153 -18.38 15.03 2.13
CA THR A 153 -19.58 15.88 2.08
C THR A 153 -19.74 16.50 0.70
N ALA A 154 -20.84 17.22 0.45
CA ALA A 154 -21.02 17.99 -0.78
C ALA A 154 -19.87 18.98 -1.05
N ALA A 155 -19.28 19.56 0.00
CA ALA A 155 -18.13 20.48 -0.12
C ALA A 155 -16.79 19.78 -0.43
N LEU A 156 -16.74 18.45 -0.27
CA LEU A 156 -15.58 17.60 -0.55
C LEU A 156 -15.86 16.65 -1.73
N ALA A 157 -16.88 16.95 -2.52
CA ALA A 157 -17.29 16.13 -3.65
C ALA A 157 -16.33 16.29 -4.83
N GLY A 158 -16.21 15.23 -5.63
CA GLY A 158 -15.35 15.21 -6.81
C GLY A 158 -13.93 14.72 -6.54
N PRO A 159 -13.03 14.89 -7.52
CA PRO A 159 -11.65 14.43 -7.40
C PRO A 159 -10.86 15.31 -6.41
N PRO A 160 -9.94 14.70 -5.63
CA PRO A 160 -9.09 15.46 -4.70
C PRO A 160 -8.25 16.52 -5.44
N PRO A 161 -8.30 17.81 -5.03
CA PRO A 161 -7.56 18.88 -5.69
C PRO A 161 -6.06 18.65 -5.71
N ASN A 162 -5.42 18.77 -6.88
CA ASN A 162 -3.96 18.68 -7.04
C ASN A 162 -3.29 17.43 -6.45
N ALA A 163 -4.03 16.36 -6.14
CA ALA A 163 -3.44 15.12 -5.63
C ALA A 163 -2.38 14.55 -6.58
N ARG A 164 -2.67 14.61 -7.89
CA ARG A 164 -1.76 14.20 -8.96
C ARG A 164 -0.53 15.08 -9.13
N ALA A 165 -0.33 16.13 -8.33
CA ALA A 165 0.89 16.95 -8.29
C ALA A 165 1.83 16.58 -7.14
N VAL A 166 1.39 15.73 -6.20
CA VAL A 166 2.18 15.27 -5.06
C VAL A 166 3.13 14.13 -5.45
N ARG A 167 4.37 14.16 -4.96
CA ARG A 167 5.43 13.22 -5.37
C ARG A 167 6.26 12.70 -4.20
N ILE A 168 6.73 11.46 -4.32
CA ILE A 168 7.91 10.92 -3.63
C ILE A 168 9.01 10.79 -4.68
N GLN A 169 10.17 11.39 -4.45
CA GLN A 169 11.32 11.35 -5.39
C GLN A 169 10.94 11.62 -6.87
N GLY A 170 10.00 12.54 -7.11
CA GLY A 170 9.55 12.91 -8.46
C GLY A 170 8.44 12.04 -9.07
N ARG A 171 8.00 10.97 -8.39
CA ARG A 171 6.99 9.99 -8.84
C ARG A 171 5.68 10.06 -8.02
N HIS A 172 4.53 9.99 -8.68
CA HIS A 172 3.19 10.11 -8.05
C HIS A 172 2.63 8.76 -7.66
N ASP A 173 2.76 7.80 -8.56
CA ASP A 173 2.65 6.37 -8.37
C ASP A 173 3.22 5.91 -7.02
N LEU A 174 4.45 6.31 -6.66
CA LEU A 174 5.01 5.98 -5.33
C LEU A 174 4.15 6.47 -4.16
N VAL A 175 3.48 7.62 -4.30
CA VAL A 175 2.53 8.13 -3.30
C VAL A 175 1.30 7.23 -3.23
N GLN A 176 0.81 6.76 -4.38
CA GLN A 176 -0.33 5.85 -4.47
C GLN A 176 -0.01 4.50 -3.83
N HIS A 177 1.13 3.89 -4.16
CA HIS A 177 1.59 2.63 -3.56
C HIS A 177 1.73 2.75 -2.03
N LEU A 178 2.37 3.80 -1.54
CA LEU A 178 2.50 4.06 -0.10
C LEU A 178 1.11 4.17 0.56
N ALA A 179 0.22 4.95 -0.02
CA ALA A 179 -1.11 5.21 0.54
C ALA A 179 -1.99 3.96 0.54
N THR A 180 -2.00 3.21 -0.57
CA THR A 180 -2.77 1.98 -0.73
C THR A 180 -2.27 0.88 0.19
N SER A 181 -0.95 0.64 0.28
CA SER A 181 -0.40 -0.37 1.18
C SER A 181 -0.60 -0.02 2.66
N ALA A 182 -0.53 1.26 3.02
CA ALA A 182 -0.89 1.70 4.37
C ALA A 182 -2.37 1.38 4.70
N ALA A 183 -3.30 1.63 3.78
CA ALA A 183 -4.70 1.26 3.99
C ALA A 183 -4.89 -0.26 4.12
N LEU A 184 -4.23 -1.05 3.28
CA LEU A 184 -4.30 -2.51 3.33
C LEU A 184 -3.82 -3.04 4.68
N GLN A 185 -2.72 -2.50 5.20
CA GLN A 185 -2.22 -2.81 6.54
C GLN A 185 -3.19 -2.39 7.66
N ILE A 186 -4.01 -1.35 7.47
CA ILE A 186 -5.02 -0.97 8.46
C ILE A 186 -6.17 -1.99 8.45
N THR A 187 -6.49 -2.55 7.28
CA THR A 187 -7.62 -3.47 7.07
C THR A 187 -7.27 -4.95 7.27
N GLY A 188 -5.99 -5.33 7.17
CA GLY A 188 -5.48 -6.70 7.29
C GLY A 188 -4.05 -6.70 7.85
N ASN A 189 -3.34 -7.84 7.81
CA ASN A 189 -1.96 -7.89 8.32
C ASN A 189 -0.89 -7.41 7.31
N SER A 190 0.35 -7.24 7.81
CA SER A 190 1.51 -6.80 7.01
C SER A 190 1.92 -7.78 5.92
N GLY A 191 1.82 -9.08 6.21
CA GLY A 191 2.10 -10.15 5.25
C GLY A 191 1.19 -10.07 4.03
N LEU A 192 -0.11 -9.85 4.23
CA LEU A 192 -1.10 -9.70 3.15
C LEU A 192 -0.87 -8.42 2.34
N ALA A 193 -0.63 -7.29 3.00
CA ALA A 193 -0.40 -6.03 2.30
C ALA A 193 0.83 -6.10 1.36
N ASN A 194 1.92 -6.72 1.85
CA ASN A 194 3.13 -6.91 1.05
C ASN A 194 2.93 -7.94 -0.08
N ALA A 195 2.25 -9.06 0.22
CA ALA A 195 1.90 -10.08 -0.76
C ALA A 195 1.11 -9.51 -1.94
N LEU A 196 0.11 -8.67 -1.65
CA LEU A 196 -0.70 -8.02 -2.67
C LEU A 196 0.08 -6.98 -3.48
N GLY A 197 1.03 -6.28 -2.85
CA GLY A 197 1.96 -5.40 -3.55
C GLY A 197 2.80 -6.17 -4.56
N GLU A 198 3.38 -7.31 -4.16
CA GLU A 198 4.17 -8.17 -5.07
C GLU A 198 3.33 -8.72 -6.23
N ILE A 199 2.08 -9.13 -5.97
CA ILE A 199 1.14 -9.55 -7.01
C ILE A 199 0.89 -8.40 -8.01
N LYS A 200 0.68 -7.18 -7.54
CA LYS A 200 0.43 -6.01 -8.40
C LYS A 200 1.64 -5.71 -9.30
N GLU A 201 2.83 -5.63 -8.72
CA GLU A 201 4.06 -5.35 -9.47
C GLU A 201 4.35 -6.42 -10.52
N PHE A 202 4.00 -7.68 -10.22
CA PHE A 202 4.10 -8.72 -11.21
C PHE A 202 3.07 -8.57 -12.32
N THR A 203 1.80 -8.28 -12.00
CA THR A 203 0.77 -8.05 -13.02
C THR A 203 1.12 -6.90 -13.95
N ASP A 204 1.87 -5.91 -13.46
CA ASP A 204 2.36 -4.79 -14.26
C ASP A 204 3.45 -5.20 -15.26
N THR A 205 4.07 -6.37 -15.14
CA THR A 205 5.01 -6.91 -16.16
C THR A 205 4.32 -7.46 -17.41
N ALA A 206 3.02 -7.74 -17.34
CA ALA A 206 2.27 -8.31 -18.45
C ALA A 206 2.19 -7.33 -19.64
N PRO A 207 1.98 -7.81 -20.88
CA PRO A 207 1.86 -6.94 -22.04
C PRO A 207 0.80 -5.83 -21.85
N GLY A 208 1.22 -4.57 -21.97
CA GLY A 208 0.37 -3.40 -21.76
C GLY A 208 0.38 -2.84 -20.33
N GLY A 209 1.08 -3.51 -19.40
CA GLY A 209 1.37 -3.00 -18.05
C GLY A 209 2.57 -2.04 -18.04
N THR A 210 2.86 -1.48 -16.87
CA THR A 210 3.92 -0.47 -16.68
C THR A 210 5.32 -1.06 -16.49
N GLY A 211 5.44 -2.37 -16.25
CA GLY A 211 6.66 -3.08 -15.84
C GLY A 211 6.82 -3.17 -14.32
N PHE A 212 7.66 -4.10 -13.87
CA PHE A 212 7.98 -4.34 -12.45
C PHE A 212 8.92 -3.28 -11.92
N SER A 213 8.65 -2.73 -10.73
CA SER A 213 9.43 -1.63 -10.17
C SER A 213 9.76 -1.86 -8.70
N PHE A 214 11.06 -2.00 -8.41
CA PHE A 214 11.54 -2.07 -7.02
C PHE A 214 11.20 -0.84 -6.19
N ALA A 215 11.09 0.33 -6.83
CA ALA A 215 10.66 1.53 -6.14
C ALA A 215 9.18 1.49 -5.75
N ASP A 216 8.32 0.90 -6.57
CA ASP A 216 6.90 0.73 -6.25
C ASP A 216 6.71 -0.36 -5.16
N LEU A 217 7.47 -1.46 -5.21
CA LEU A 217 7.58 -2.40 -4.09
C LEU A 217 8.02 -1.72 -2.79
N ALA A 218 9.06 -0.90 -2.85
CA ALA A 218 9.55 -0.18 -1.69
C ALA A 218 8.52 0.80 -1.15
N ALA A 219 7.75 1.48 -2.00
CA ALA A 219 6.65 2.34 -1.58
C ALA A 219 5.55 1.55 -0.87
N GLY A 220 5.18 0.39 -1.40
CA GLY A 220 4.24 -0.50 -0.74
C GLY A 220 4.75 -0.93 0.64
N ARG A 221 6.00 -1.39 0.73
CA ARG A 221 6.65 -1.83 1.99
C ARG A 221 6.77 -0.72 3.02
N VAL A 222 7.15 0.50 2.59
CA VAL A 222 7.17 1.70 3.45
C VAL A 222 5.75 1.99 3.96
N GLY A 223 4.73 1.92 3.11
CA GLY A 223 3.33 2.13 3.49
C GLY A 223 2.87 1.12 4.55
N THR A 224 3.18 -0.16 4.35
CA THR A 224 2.90 -1.24 5.31
C THR A 224 3.59 -0.99 6.64
N LEU A 225 4.90 -0.74 6.66
CA LEU A 225 5.67 -0.53 7.90
C LEU A 225 5.23 0.74 8.64
N LEU A 226 4.95 1.82 7.88
CA LEU A 226 4.39 3.06 8.43
C LEU A 226 3.08 2.78 9.15
N ALA A 227 2.11 2.12 8.50
CA ALA A 227 0.84 1.81 9.15
C ALA A 227 1.02 0.88 10.35
N GLN A 228 1.90 -0.11 10.29
CA GLN A 228 2.20 -0.99 11.42
C GLN A 228 2.69 -0.20 12.63
N GLN A 229 3.73 0.65 12.47
CA GLN A 229 4.26 1.45 13.58
C GLN A 229 3.29 2.56 14.03
N ALA A 230 2.56 3.17 13.10
CA ALA A 230 1.60 4.20 13.43
C ALA A 230 0.43 3.67 14.27
N LEU A 231 0.16 2.36 14.21
CA LEU A 231 -0.92 1.69 14.92
C LEU A 231 -0.48 0.88 16.14
N ASP A 232 0.82 0.74 16.37
CA ASP A 232 1.36 0.11 17.58
C ASP A 232 1.43 1.16 18.70
N PRO A 233 0.78 0.94 19.86
CA PRO A 233 0.85 1.86 21.00
C PRO A 233 2.28 2.24 21.42
N LEU A 234 3.28 1.38 21.21
CA LEU A 234 4.67 1.63 21.56
C LEU A 234 5.37 2.61 20.62
N THR A 235 4.92 2.71 19.36
CA THR A 235 5.59 3.52 18.32
C THR A 235 4.70 4.61 17.71
N ALA A 236 3.39 4.60 17.97
CA ALA A 236 2.43 5.55 17.40
C ALA A 236 2.77 7.02 17.64
N ARG A 237 3.24 7.37 18.85
CA ARG A 237 3.66 8.74 19.18
C ARG A 237 4.99 9.12 18.52
N HIS A 238 5.90 8.17 18.38
CA HIS A 238 7.16 8.39 17.68
C HIS A 238 6.88 8.72 16.20
N VAL A 239 6.01 7.95 15.54
CA VAL A 239 5.58 8.23 14.16
C VAL A 239 4.96 9.63 14.03
N GLN A 240 4.09 10.02 14.97
CA GLN A 240 3.52 11.38 14.98
C GLN A 240 4.60 12.45 15.05
N GLN A 241 5.58 12.30 15.94
CA GLN A 241 6.66 13.27 16.09
C GLN A 241 7.53 13.34 14.83
N GLN A 242 8.00 12.20 14.32
CA GLN A 242 8.86 12.16 13.13
C GLN A 242 8.17 12.75 11.91
N LEU A 243 6.90 12.40 11.67
CA LEU A 243 6.17 12.90 10.51
C LEU A 243 5.70 14.35 10.70
N ALA A 244 5.39 14.82 11.91
CA ALA A 244 5.10 16.23 12.15
C ALA A 244 6.31 17.15 11.90
N GLU A 245 7.52 16.61 11.94
CA GLU A 245 8.77 17.35 11.74
C GLU A 245 9.44 17.08 10.38
N THR A 246 8.94 16.10 9.60
CA THR A 246 9.58 15.69 8.34
C THR A 246 9.66 16.82 7.34
N ARG A 247 10.84 16.96 6.73
CA ARG A 247 11.12 17.94 5.67
C ARG A 247 11.65 17.30 4.41
N ASN A 248 12.02 16.02 4.47
CA ASN A 248 12.62 15.33 3.35
C ASN A 248 12.01 13.93 3.19
N ALA A 249 11.77 13.52 1.96
CA ALA A 249 11.31 12.16 1.68
C ALA A 249 12.30 11.10 2.19
N ARG A 250 13.59 11.43 2.32
CA ARG A 250 14.62 10.54 2.91
C ARG A 250 14.38 10.20 4.38
N ASP A 251 13.48 10.91 5.07
CA ASP A 251 13.13 10.59 6.45
C ASP A 251 12.29 9.30 6.52
N PHE A 252 11.55 8.95 5.45
CA PHE A 252 10.63 7.81 5.41
C PHE A 252 10.66 6.97 4.13
N PHE A 253 11.46 7.34 3.12
CA PHE A 253 11.55 6.60 1.86
C PHE A 253 13.01 6.43 1.41
N PRO A 254 13.46 5.20 1.08
CA PRO A 254 14.85 4.93 0.76
C PRO A 254 15.25 5.47 -0.61
N ARG A 255 16.55 5.64 -0.82
CA ARG A 255 17.10 5.89 -2.17
C ARG A 255 17.26 4.56 -2.90
N LEU A 256 16.77 4.50 -4.14
CA LEU A 256 16.73 3.28 -4.98
C LEU A 256 17.18 3.54 -6.43
N ASP A 257 17.95 4.60 -6.65
CA ASP A 257 18.51 4.94 -7.96
C ASP A 257 19.55 3.93 -8.47
N ASP A 258 20.04 3.06 -7.59
CA ASP A 258 20.94 1.94 -7.87
C ASP A 258 20.23 0.61 -8.15
N PHE A 259 18.89 0.57 -8.09
CA PHE A 259 18.10 -0.58 -8.53
C PHE A 259 17.72 -0.45 -10.01
N PRO A 260 17.54 -1.58 -10.73
CA PRO A 260 17.02 -1.54 -12.10
C PRO A 260 15.69 -0.79 -12.15
N GLN A 261 15.60 0.21 -13.03
CA GLN A 261 14.35 0.93 -13.25
C GLN A 261 13.50 0.15 -14.23
N VAL A 262 12.27 -0.20 -13.80
CA VAL A 262 11.19 -0.77 -14.62
C VAL A 262 11.63 -1.97 -15.48
N LEU A 263 11.36 -3.17 -15.00
CA LEU A 263 11.66 -4.42 -15.70
C LEU A 263 10.43 -4.96 -16.42
N GLN A 264 10.56 -5.23 -17.72
CA GLN A 264 9.57 -6.02 -18.43
C GLN A 264 9.71 -7.50 -18.04
N GLN A 265 8.67 -8.31 -18.28
CA GLN A 265 8.62 -9.70 -17.84
C GLN A 265 9.87 -10.50 -18.24
N ALA A 266 10.30 -10.43 -19.50
CA ALA A 266 11.47 -11.16 -19.99
C ALA A 266 12.78 -10.75 -19.30
N ASP A 267 12.93 -9.47 -18.96
CA ASP A 267 14.12 -9.00 -18.24
C ASP A 267 14.08 -9.40 -16.76
N PHE A 268 12.90 -9.37 -16.14
CA PHE A 268 12.71 -9.88 -14.78
C PHE A 268 13.09 -11.37 -14.72
N GLU A 269 12.54 -12.20 -15.62
CA GLU A 269 12.83 -13.64 -15.67
C GLU A 269 14.31 -13.92 -15.97
N ARG A 270 14.96 -13.11 -16.82
CA ARG A 270 16.38 -13.28 -17.12
C ARG A 270 17.29 -12.95 -15.93
N ILE A 271 16.97 -11.92 -15.15
CA ILE A 271 17.82 -11.43 -14.06
C ILE A 271 17.49 -12.15 -12.74
N TYR A 272 16.20 -12.24 -12.44
CA TYR A 272 15.67 -12.73 -11.17
C TYR A 272 15.09 -14.13 -11.28
N ARG A 273 14.78 -14.66 -12.46
CA ARG A 273 14.11 -15.97 -12.66
C ARG A 273 12.70 -16.02 -12.08
N ASP A 274 12.58 -15.90 -10.77
CA ASP A 274 11.35 -15.99 -10.00
C ASP A 274 11.47 -15.28 -8.64
N PHE A 275 10.35 -15.24 -7.92
CA PHE A 275 10.22 -14.63 -6.60
C PHE A 275 10.95 -15.42 -5.49
N ASP A 276 11.25 -16.69 -5.69
CA ASP A 276 11.96 -17.54 -4.71
C ASP A 276 13.47 -17.57 -4.94
N SER A 277 13.91 -16.97 -6.04
CA SER A 277 15.31 -16.93 -6.42
C SER A 277 16.17 -16.20 -5.39
N PRO A 278 17.41 -16.68 -5.15
CA PRO A 278 18.38 -15.96 -4.34
C PRO A 278 18.61 -14.49 -4.75
N PRO A 279 18.75 -14.12 -6.05
CA PRO A 279 18.94 -12.72 -6.42
C PRO A 279 17.73 -11.84 -6.10
N TYR A 280 16.50 -12.34 -6.24
CA TYR A 280 15.31 -11.56 -5.89
C TYR A 280 15.21 -11.38 -4.38
N GLN A 281 15.38 -12.46 -3.61
CA GLN A 281 15.33 -12.40 -2.15
C GLN A 281 16.42 -11.47 -1.58
N ALA A 282 17.62 -11.46 -2.18
CA ALA A 282 18.67 -10.51 -1.81
C ALA A 282 18.28 -9.06 -2.10
N ALA A 283 17.66 -8.78 -3.25
CA ALA A 283 17.17 -7.44 -3.60
C ALA A 283 16.10 -6.96 -2.62
N ILE A 284 15.16 -7.83 -2.23
CA ILE A 284 14.13 -7.52 -1.24
C ILE A 284 14.74 -7.28 0.14
N ALA A 285 15.67 -8.13 0.58
CA ALA A 285 16.35 -7.97 1.87
C ALA A 285 17.12 -6.63 1.96
N GLU A 286 17.77 -6.23 0.86
CA GLU A 286 18.46 -4.93 0.77
C GLU A 286 17.46 -3.76 0.87
N ILE A 287 16.31 -3.83 0.18
CA ILE A 287 15.26 -2.82 0.30
C ILE A 287 14.75 -2.72 1.74
N ASP A 288 14.44 -3.86 2.36
CA ASP A 288 13.94 -3.91 3.74
C ASP A 288 14.97 -3.34 4.72
N ALA A 289 16.25 -3.65 4.56
CA ALA A 289 17.33 -3.11 5.37
C ALA A 289 17.43 -1.58 5.24
N ARG A 290 17.35 -1.05 4.00
CA ARG A 290 17.33 0.40 3.77
C ARG A 290 16.13 1.06 4.42
N ILE A 291 14.94 0.46 4.30
CA ILE A 291 13.73 0.99 4.93
C ILE A 291 13.91 1.05 6.46
N GLN A 292 14.38 -0.03 7.09
CA GLN A 292 14.56 -0.06 8.55
C GLN A 292 15.58 0.98 9.05
N SER A 293 16.56 1.35 8.23
CA SER A 293 17.57 2.37 8.56
C SER A 293 17.08 3.82 8.47
N LEU A 294 15.85 4.04 7.99
CA LEU A 294 15.32 5.40 7.83
C LEU A 294 15.03 6.06 9.18
N PRO A 295 15.18 7.39 9.30
CA PRO A 295 14.89 8.13 10.53
C PRO A 295 13.52 7.85 11.14
N LEU A 296 12.48 7.69 10.32
CA LEU A 296 11.13 7.39 10.78
C LEU A 296 11.02 6.03 11.49
N PHE A 297 11.79 5.03 11.06
CA PHE A 297 11.65 3.64 11.49
C PHE A 297 12.75 3.19 12.45
N SER A 298 13.80 3.98 12.58
CA SER A 298 14.91 3.73 13.50
C SER A 298 14.54 4.21 14.92
N PRO A 299 14.79 3.40 15.96
CA PRO A 299 14.66 3.86 17.34
C PRO A 299 15.54 5.10 17.54
N GLN A 300 15.02 6.17 18.16
CA GLN A 300 15.88 7.27 18.58
C GLN A 300 17.00 6.70 19.47
N ALA A 301 18.26 6.94 19.09
CA ALA A 301 19.34 6.85 20.06
C ALA A 301 19.00 7.87 21.16
N ASN A 302 18.62 7.38 22.34
CA ASN A 302 18.41 8.21 23.51
C ASN A 302 19.71 8.98 23.77
N ASN A 303 19.79 10.22 23.30
CA ASN A 303 20.79 11.17 23.79
C ASN A 303 20.30 11.64 25.16
N HIS A 304 20.68 10.89 26.20
CA HIS A 304 20.74 11.34 27.58
C HIS A 304 22.19 11.60 27.96
#